data_AF-A0A529JVJ8-F1
#
_entry.id   AF-A0A529JVJ8-F1
#
_cell.length_a   1.000
_cell.length_b   1.000
_cell.length_c   1.000
_cell.angle_alpha   90.00
_cell.angle_beta   90.00
_cell.angle_gamma   90.00
#
_symmetry.space_group_name_H-M   'P 1'
#
loop_
_entity.id
_entity.type
_entity.pdbx_description
1 polymer ?
#
loop_
_entity_poly.entity_id
_entity_poly.type
_entity_poly.pdbx_seq_one_letter_code
_entity_poly.pdbx_strand_id
1 'polypeptide(L)'
;DKPLNAAIFSWEALLVAVAVAIFAVNSFASPYFLDAWSLSDLTFNFTEKALIALAMALLIISGEIDLSVAAIIALASTMMGMAVQAGAGTPVLVAIGIVVGLGCGAFNGLLVTRLGLPSIVVTIGTMSLFRGIAFIVLGDQAYKGYPPSFAFFGQG
;
A
#
# COMPACT_ATOMS: atom_id res chain seq x y z
N ASP A 1 13.26 29.34 27.40
CA ASP A 1 12.53 29.92 26.26
C ASP A 1 12.91 29.38 24.87
N LYS A 2 14.08 28.74 24.67
CA LYS A 2 14.52 28.25 23.34
C LYS A 2 13.94 26.91 22.82
N PRO A 3 13.50 25.92 23.63
CA PRO A 3 13.05 24.63 23.08
C PRO A 3 11.59 24.65 22.59
N LEU A 4 10.70 25.44 23.22
CA LEU A 4 9.30 25.54 22.83
C LEU A 4 9.12 26.21 21.47
N ASN A 5 9.85 27.29 21.19
CA ASN A 5 9.79 27.95 19.89
C ASN A 5 10.33 27.03 18.77
N ALA A 6 11.39 26.27 19.02
CA ALA A 6 11.90 25.29 18.06
C ALA A 6 10.88 24.17 17.76
N ALA A 7 10.14 23.72 18.78
CA ALA A 7 9.07 22.74 18.59
C ALA A 7 7.87 23.31 17.82
N ILE A 8 7.50 24.57 18.06
CA ILE A 8 6.37 25.25 17.38
C ILE A 8 6.70 25.58 15.92
N PHE A 9 7.96 25.89 15.60
CA PHE A 9 8.43 26.14 14.22
C PHE A 9 9.01 24.90 13.53
N SER A 10 8.61 23.71 13.98
CA SER A 10 9.03 22.43 13.39
C SER A 10 8.13 22.02 12.22
N TRP A 11 8.64 21.12 11.37
CA TRP A 11 7.86 20.60 10.23
C TRP A 11 6.67 19.78 10.71
N GLU A 12 6.85 19.08 11.84
CA GLU A 12 5.86 18.30 12.54
C GLU A 12 4.73 19.19 13.05
N ALA A 13 5.06 20.33 13.66
CA ALA A 13 4.06 21.30 14.11
C ALA A 13 3.27 21.90 12.94
N LEU A 14 3.93 22.19 11.81
CA LEU A 14 3.26 22.63 10.59
C LEU A 14 2.28 21.56 10.09
N LEU A 15 2.71 20.29 10.00
CA LEU A 15 1.85 19.20 9.55
C LEU A 15 0.65 18.97 10.46
N VAL A 16 0.85 19.04 11.78
CA VAL A 16 -0.25 18.96 12.76
C VAL A 16 -1.21 20.15 12.60
N ALA A 17 -0.68 21.37 12.45
CA ALA A 17 -1.51 22.56 12.26
C ALA A 17 -2.33 22.47 10.96
N VAL A 18 -1.71 22.03 9.86
CA VAL A 18 -2.40 21.79 8.58
C VAL A 18 -3.47 20.71 8.74
N ALA A 19 -3.18 19.60 9.41
CA ALA A 19 -4.14 18.53 9.65
C ALA A 19 -5.37 19.02 10.46
N VAL A 20 -5.13 19.76 11.54
CA VAL A 20 -6.20 20.36 12.36
C VAL A 20 -7.01 21.37 11.56
N ALA A 21 -6.36 22.22 10.76
CA ALA A 21 -7.05 23.20 9.93
C ALA A 21 -7.96 22.52 8.88
N ILE A 22 -7.45 21.49 8.19
CA ILE A 22 -8.23 20.71 7.23
C ILE A 22 -9.42 20.05 7.94
N PHE A 23 -9.21 19.44 9.10
CA PHE A 23 -10.29 18.79 9.86
C PHE A 23 -11.39 19.77 10.28
N ALA A 24 -11.00 20.93 10.82
CA ALA A 24 -11.93 21.98 11.24
C ALA A 24 -12.74 22.51 10.05
N VAL A 25 -12.08 22.89 8.96
CA VAL A 25 -12.75 23.41 7.76
C VAL A 25 -13.74 22.41 7.19
N ASN A 26 -13.35 21.12 7.06
CA ASN A 26 -14.24 20.11 6.51
C ASN A 26 -15.42 19.78 7.42
N SER A 27 -15.26 19.92 8.75
CA SER A 27 -16.36 19.75 9.71
C SER A 27 -17.49 20.76 9.50
N PHE A 28 -17.18 21.97 9.01
CA PHE A 28 -18.20 22.97 8.69
C PHE A 28 -18.61 22.95 7.22
N ALA A 29 -17.74 22.50 6.31
CA ALA A 29 -18.00 22.52 4.88
C ALA A 29 -18.93 21.38 4.41
N SER A 30 -18.99 20.26 5.14
CA SER A 30 -19.83 19.11 4.78
C SER A 30 -20.55 18.53 5.99
N PRO A 31 -21.89 18.38 5.94
CA PRO A 31 -22.63 17.71 7.01
C PRO A 31 -22.30 16.22 7.13
N TYR A 32 -21.68 15.63 6.09
CA TYR A 32 -21.27 14.23 6.09
C TYR A 32 -19.89 13.99 6.69
N PHE A 33 -19.10 15.03 6.98
CA PHE A 33 -17.70 14.86 7.42
C PHE A 33 -17.57 14.21 8.81
N LEU A 34 -18.40 14.64 9.76
CA LEU A 34 -18.45 14.08 11.12
C LEU A 34 -19.54 13.03 11.30
N ASP A 35 -20.21 12.62 10.23
CA ASP A 35 -21.22 11.58 10.29
C ASP A 35 -20.58 10.21 10.62
N ALA A 36 -21.18 9.48 11.56
CA ALA A 36 -20.61 8.24 12.07
C ALA A 36 -20.49 7.16 10.98
N TRP A 37 -21.41 7.12 10.01
CA TRP A 37 -21.32 6.20 8.88
C TRP A 37 -20.18 6.59 7.95
N SER A 38 -20.06 7.86 7.59
CA SER A 38 -18.94 8.35 6.77
C SER A 38 -17.59 8.08 7.43
N LEU A 39 -17.45 8.32 8.72
CA LEU A 39 -16.21 8.06 9.46
C LEU A 39 -15.87 6.55 9.49
N SER A 40 -16.88 5.71 9.66
CA SER A 40 -16.72 4.25 9.63
C SER A 40 -16.29 3.76 8.24
N ASP A 41 -16.97 4.22 7.19
CA ASP A 41 -16.66 3.86 5.80
C ASP A 41 -15.26 4.35 5.38
N LEU A 42 -14.90 5.59 5.75
CA LEU A 42 -13.56 6.11 5.54
C LEU A 42 -12.51 5.23 6.23
N THR A 43 -12.71 4.91 7.52
CA THR A 43 -11.77 4.06 8.28
C THR A 43 -11.58 2.69 7.63
N PHE A 44 -12.67 2.09 7.15
CA PHE A 44 -12.63 0.83 6.42
C PHE A 44 -11.77 0.92 5.14
N ASN A 45 -12.01 1.93 4.31
CA ASN A 45 -11.24 2.16 3.07
C ASN A 45 -9.78 2.58 3.31
N PHE A 46 -9.46 3.12 4.48
CA PHE A 46 -8.08 3.46 4.88
C PHE A 46 -7.32 2.30 5.51
N THR A 47 -7.99 1.27 6.02
CA THR A 47 -7.36 0.15 6.72
C THR A 47 -6.32 -0.57 5.86
N GLU A 48 -6.61 -0.81 4.58
CA GLU A 48 -5.65 -1.40 3.63
C GLU A 48 -4.35 -0.56 3.52
N LYS A 49 -4.48 0.76 3.39
CA LYS A 49 -3.34 1.69 3.26
C LYS A 49 -2.56 1.76 4.56
N ALA A 50 -3.25 1.70 5.70
CA ALA A 50 -2.63 1.71 7.02
C ALA A 50 -1.77 0.45 7.26
N LEU A 51 -2.23 -0.74 6.83
CA LEU A 51 -1.45 -1.98 6.91
C LEU A 51 -0.16 -1.89 6.08
N ILE A 52 -0.24 -1.33 4.88
CA ILE A 52 0.93 -1.12 4.02
C ILE A 52 1.88 -0.09 4.66
N ALA A 53 1.36 1.02 5.17
CA ALA A 53 2.14 2.06 5.83
C ALA A 53 2.87 1.53 7.08
N LEU A 54 2.24 0.65 7.85
CA LEU A 54 2.87 0.02 9.01
C LEU A 54 4.09 -0.83 8.61
N ALA A 55 3.97 -1.62 7.55
CA ALA A 55 5.11 -2.39 7.04
C ALA A 55 6.23 -1.49 6.50
N MET A 56 5.88 -0.41 5.78
CA MET A 56 6.85 0.57 5.28
C MET A 56 7.57 1.33 6.39
N ALA A 57 6.89 1.61 7.51
CA ALA A 57 7.50 2.29 8.65
C ALA A 57 8.72 1.51 9.19
N LEU A 58 8.65 0.17 9.22
CA LEU A 58 9.77 -0.67 9.64
C LEU A 58 11.00 -0.54 8.71
N LEU A 59 10.76 -0.39 7.40
CA LEU A 59 11.83 -0.16 6.43
C LEU A 59 12.47 1.22 6.63
N ILE A 60 11.64 2.25 6.82
CA ILE A 60 12.12 3.63 7.06
C ILE A 60 12.93 3.71 8.35
N ILE A 61 12.47 3.06 9.43
CA ILE A 61 13.22 2.97 10.69
C ILE A 61 14.57 2.29 10.49
N SER A 62 14.64 1.31 9.59
CA SER A 62 15.88 0.63 9.23
C SER A 62 16.78 1.45 8.30
N GLY A 63 16.38 2.67 7.93
CA GLY A 63 17.12 3.55 7.01
C GLY A 63 16.89 3.22 5.52
N GLU A 64 15.93 2.35 5.22
CA GLU A 64 15.65 1.88 3.87
C GLU A 64 14.37 2.51 3.29
N ILE A 65 14.30 2.59 1.96
CA ILE A 65 13.12 3.12 1.25
C ILE A 65 12.68 2.11 0.20
N ASP A 66 11.38 1.80 0.17
CA ASP A 66 10.78 0.90 -0.82
C ASP A 66 9.71 1.60 -1.66
N LEU A 67 10.06 1.89 -2.91
CA LEU A 67 9.17 2.46 -3.92
C LEU A 67 8.42 1.40 -4.73
N SER A 68 8.80 0.13 -4.61
CA SER A 68 8.28 -0.97 -5.43
C SER A 68 6.95 -1.54 -4.94
N VAL A 69 6.51 -1.20 -3.72
CA VAL A 69 5.31 -1.73 -3.07
C VAL A 69 4.07 -1.67 -3.97
N ALA A 70 3.82 -0.52 -4.62
CA ALA A 70 2.68 -0.38 -5.53
C ALA A 70 2.76 -1.31 -6.75
N ALA A 71 3.98 -1.54 -7.28
CA ALA A 71 4.20 -2.46 -8.39
C ALA A 71 4.05 -3.93 -7.96
N ILE A 72 4.43 -4.27 -6.72
CA ILE A 72 4.21 -5.60 -6.14
C ILE A 72 2.72 -5.86 -5.98
N ILE A 73 1.95 -4.90 -5.46
CA ILE A 73 0.49 -5.01 -5.34
C ILE A 73 -0.14 -5.21 -6.72
N ALA A 74 0.28 -4.43 -7.72
CA ALA A 74 -0.20 -4.58 -9.09
C ALA A 74 0.10 -5.97 -9.66
N LEU A 75 1.34 -6.45 -9.51
CA LEU A 75 1.74 -7.77 -9.99
C LEU A 75 0.97 -8.89 -9.27
N ALA A 76 0.89 -8.86 -7.94
CA ALA A 76 0.14 -9.83 -7.16
C ALA A 76 -1.35 -9.87 -7.58
N SER A 77 -1.96 -8.70 -7.77
CA SER A 77 -3.35 -8.57 -8.22
C SER A 77 -3.56 -9.13 -9.61
N THR A 78 -2.65 -8.86 -10.55
CA THR A 78 -2.70 -9.42 -11.90
C THR A 78 -2.57 -10.94 -11.89
N MET A 79 -1.65 -11.49 -11.08
CA MET A 79 -1.47 -12.94 -10.97
C MET A 79 -2.68 -13.64 -10.33
N MET A 80 -3.30 -13.01 -9.32
CA MET A 80 -4.57 -13.48 -8.76
C MET A 80 -5.68 -13.45 -9.82
N GLY A 81 -5.81 -12.36 -10.57
CA GLY A 81 -6.80 -12.25 -11.63
C GLY A 81 -6.63 -13.29 -12.73
N MET A 82 -5.39 -13.58 -13.14
CA MET A 82 -5.09 -14.66 -14.09
C MET A 82 -5.53 -16.03 -13.54
N ALA A 83 -5.33 -16.28 -12.25
CA ALA A 83 -5.78 -17.52 -11.60
C ALA A 83 -7.30 -17.62 -11.52
N VAL A 84 -8.02 -16.52 -11.29
CA VAL A 84 -9.48 -16.47 -11.36
C VAL A 84 -9.97 -16.90 -12.75
N GLN A 85 -9.33 -16.41 -13.81
CA GLN A 85 -9.69 -16.81 -15.18
C GLN A 85 -9.45 -18.31 -15.44
N ALA A 86 -8.52 -18.93 -14.70
CA ALA A 86 -8.29 -20.37 -14.71
C ALA A 86 -9.24 -21.16 -13.79
N GLY A 87 -10.21 -20.51 -13.15
CA GLY A 87 -11.20 -21.13 -12.26
C GLY A 87 -10.71 -21.34 -10.81
N ALA A 88 -9.65 -20.67 -10.39
CA ALA A 88 -9.12 -20.80 -9.03
C ALA A 88 -10.08 -20.20 -7.98
N GLY A 89 -10.25 -20.92 -6.87
CA GLY A 89 -11.04 -20.46 -5.73
C GLY A 89 -10.26 -19.57 -4.76
N THR A 90 -10.97 -18.93 -3.83
CA THR A 90 -10.46 -17.97 -2.83
C THR A 90 -9.16 -18.39 -2.12
N PRO A 91 -8.98 -19.62 -1.60
CA PRO A 91 -7.74 -19.99 -0.92
C PRO A 91 -6.50 -19.92 -1.82
N VAL A 92 -6.66 -20.27 -3.10
CA VAL A 92 -5.57 -20.24 -4.09
C VAL A 92 -5.21 -18.79 -4.43
N LEU A 93 -6.21 -17.91 -4.54
CA LEU A 93 -5.96 -16.48 -4.80
C LEU A 93 -5.16 -15.85 -3.67
N VAL A 94 -5.56 -16.10 -2.40
CA VAL A 94 -4.83 -15.62 -1.22
C VAL A 94 -3.40 -16.16 -1.21
N ALA A 95 -3.21 -17.44 -1.49
CA ALA A 95 -1.88 -18.04 -1.57
C ALA A 95 -1.01 -17.39 -2.65
N ILE A 96 -1.57 -17.10 -3.84
CA ILE A 96 -0.86 -16.42 -4.92
C ILE A 96 -0.44 -15.01 -4.49
N GLY A 97 -1.34 -14.23 -3.89
CA GLY A 97 -1.03 -12.89 -3.42
C GLY A 97 0.13 -12.89 -2.41
N ILE A 98 0.09 -13.81 -1.44
CA ILE A 98 1.15 -13.98 -0.44
C ILE A 98 2.47 -14.39 -1.09
N VAL A 99 2.46 -15.42 -1.95
CA VAL A 99 3.68 -15.95 -2.58
C VAL A 99 4.33 -14.92 -3.50
N VAL A 100 3.55 -14.20 -4.30
CA VAL A 100 4.07 -13.14 -5.18
C VAL A 100 4.63 -11.98 -4.34
N GLY A 101 3.89 -11.52 -3.34
CA GLY A 101 4.33 -10.43 -2.46
C GLY A 101 5.63 -10.77 -1.70
N LEU A 102 5.67 -11.94 -1.08
CA LEU A 102 6.87 -12.44 -0.40
C LEU A 102 8.03 -12.66 -1.37
N GLY A 103 7.77 -13.22 -2.55
CA GLY A 103 8.80 -13.45 -3.56
C GLY A 103 9.45 -12.16 -4.05
N CYS A 104 8.65 -11.14 -4.38
CA CYS A 104 9.14 -9.83 -4.79
C CYS A 104 9.87 -9.11 -3.65
N GLY A 105 9.31 -9.13 -2.44
CA GLY A 105 9.94 -8.52 -1.26
C GLY A 105 11.26 -9.20 -0.90
N ALA A 106 11.31 -10.53 -0.94
CA ALA A 106 12.53 -11.29 -0.70
C ALA A 106 13.58 -11.04 -1.78
N PHE A 107 13.18 -10.88 -3.04
CA PHE A 107 14.09 -10.51 -4.13
C PHE A 107 14.74 -9.15 -3.86
N ASN A 108 13.95 -8.12 -3.52
CA ASN A 108 14.48 -6.81 -3.14
C ASN A 108 15.40 -6.91 -1.91
N GLY A 109 14.95 -7.59 -0.86
CA GLY A 109 15.70 -7.78 0.38
C GLY A 109 17.03 -8.50 0.15
N LEU A 110 17.07 -9.49 -0.73
CA LEU A 110 18.30 -10.21 -1.08
C LEU A 110 19.29 -9.31 -1.82
N LEU A 111 18.82 -8.51 -2.79
CA LEU A 111 19.67 -7.55 -3.51
C LEU A 111 20.29 -6.52 -2.57
N VAL A 112 19.51 -5.99 -1.62
CA VAL A 112 20.01 -5.01 -0.65
C VAL A 112 20.95 -5.66 0.37
N THR A 113 20.52 -6.74 1.02
CA THR A 113 21.26 -7.32 2.16
C THR A 113 22.46 -8.19 1.76
N ARG A 114 22.41 -8.91 0.63
CA ARG A 114 23.50 -9.81 0.20
C ARG A 114 24.44 -9.16 -0.79
N LEU A 115 23.93 -8.32 -1.71
CA LEU A 115 24.77 -7.68 -2.73
C LEU A 115 25.17 -6.24 -2.33
N GLY A 116 24.65 -5.71 -1.22
CA GLY A 116 25.01 -4.39 -0.71
C GLY A 116 24.56 -3.24 -1.62
N LEU A 117 23.53 -3.46 -2.43
CA LEU A 117 23.03 -2.45 -3.35
C LEU A 117 22.18 -1.42 -2.60
N PRO A 118 22.24 -0.11 -2.93
CA PRO A 118 21.38 0.90 -2.32
C PRO A 118 19.89 0.60 -2.57
N SER A 119 19.07 0.57 -1.52
CA SER A 119 17.64 0.18 -1.60
C SER A 119 16.81 1.02 -2.55
N ILE A 120 17.04 2.34 -2.60
CA ILE A 120 16.33 3.23 -3.54
C ILE A 120 16.56 2.79 -4.99
N VAL A 121 17.80 2.45 -5.35
CA VAL A 121 18.14 2.04 -6.72
C VAL A 121 17.49 0.69 -7.04
N VAL A 122 17.57 -0.25 -6.11
CA VAL A 122 16.92 -1.56 -6.25
C VAL A 122 15.41 -1.37 -6.44
N THR A 123 14.75 -0.62 -5.56
CA THR A 123 13.29 -0.53 -5.54
C THR A 123 12.73 0.29 -6.70
N ILE A 124 13.45 1.29 -7.23
CA ILE A 124 13.08 1.94 -8.51
C ILE A 124 13.21 0.98 -9.68
N GLY A 125 14.30 0.21 -9.73
CA GLY A 125 14.54 -0.77 -10.78
C GLY A 125 13.48 -1.88 -10.77
N THR A 126 13.22 -2.45 -9.59
CA THR A 126 12.24 -3.52 -9.43
C THR A 126 10.80 -3.04 -9.52
N MET A 127 10.51 -1.79 -9.14
CA MET A 127 9.22 -1.16 -9.45
C MET A 127 8.92 -1.22 -10.95
N SER A 128 9.90 -0.84 -11.78
CA SER A 128 9.77 -0.85 -13.24
C SER A 128 9.64 -2.28 -13.78
N LEU A 129 10.43 -3.22 -13.26
CA LEU A 129 10.38 -4.63 -13.62
C LEU A 129 9.02 -5.26 -13.28
N PHE A 130 8.59 -5.20 -12.02
CA PHE A 130 7.35 -5.83 -11.56
C PHE A 130 6.13 -5.21 -12.25
N ARG A 131 6.14 -3.89 -12.44
CA ARG A 131 5.10 -3.19 -13.19
C ARG A 131 5.09 -3.61 -14.66
N GLY A 132 6.25 -3.76 -15.29
CA GLY A 132 6.40 -4.25 -16.65
C GLY A 132 5.83 -5.66 -16.81
N ILE A 133 6.17 -6.57 -15.89
CA ILE A 133 5.62 -7.94 -15.87
C ILE A 133 4.10 -7.88 -15.72
N ALA A 134 3.59 -7.09 -14.77
CA ALA A 134 2.15 -6.95 -14.56
C ALA A 134 1.42 -6.44 -15.82
N PHE A 135 2.01 -5.47 -16.53
CA PHE A 135 1.46 -4.97 -17.79
C PHE A 135 1.48 -6.01 -18.91
N ILE A 136 2.57 -6.77 -19.05
CA ILE A 136 2.68 -7.80 -20.09
C ILE A 136 1.69 -8.94 -19.84
N VAL A 137 1.53 -9.35 -18.58
CA VAL A 137 0.61 -10.45 -18.21
C VAL A 137 -0.85 -10.01 -18.35
N LEU A 138 -1.19 -8.80 -17.90
CA LEU A 138 -2.55 -8.28 -17.99
C LEU A 138 -2.94 -7.92 -19.44
N GLY A 139 -2.00 -7.39 -20.22
CA GLY A 139 -2.25 -6.87 -21.56
C GLY A 139 -3.25 -5.72 -21.55
N ASP A 140 -4.23 -5.79 -22.44
CA ASP A 140 -5.36 -4.85 -22.57
C ASP A 140 -6.61 -5.29 -21.78
N GLN A 141 -6.49 -6.36 -21.00
CA GLN A 141 -7.62 -6.98 -20.33
C GLN A 141 -7.83 -6.42 -18.92
N ALA A 142 -9.02 -6.66 -18.38
CA ALA A 142 -9.31 -6.48 -16.95
C ALA A 142 -9.92 -7.77 -16.44
N TYR A 143 -9.21 -8.47 -15.55
CA TYR A 143 -9.72 -9.69 -14.93
C TYR A 143 -10.91 -9.39 -14.02
N LYS A 144 -11.99 -10.15 -14.19
CA LYS A 144 -13.27 -10.00 -13.47
C LYS A 144 -13.74 -11.39 -13.02
N GLY A 145 -14.85 -11.46 -12.28
CA GLY A 145 -15.44 -12.74 -11.89
C GLY A 145 -14.82 -13.38 -10.65
N TYR A 146 -14.26 -12.56 -9.74
CA TYR A 146 -13.78 -13.05 -8.44
C TYR A 146 -14.92 -13.71 -7.67
N PRO A 147 -14.67 -14.84 -6.99
CA PRO A 147 -15.70 -15.53 -6.21
C PRO A 147 -16.19 -14.62 -5.06
N PRO A 148 -17.49 -14.62 -4.73
CA PRO A 148 -18.02 -13.77 -3.66
C PRO A 148 -17.35 -13.97 -2.30
N SER A 149 -16.86 -15.20 -2.03
CA SER A 149 -16.11 -15.51 -0.83
C SER A 149 -14.75 -14.81 -0.74
N PHE A 150 -14.16 -14.39 -1.87
CA PHE A 150 -12.94 -13.58 -1.88
C PHE A 150 -13.22 -12.14 -1.43
N ALA A 151 -14.34 -11.56 -1.88
CA ALA A 151 -14.78 -10.25 -1.40
C ALA A 151 -15.12 -10.29 0.10
N PHE A 152 -15.85 -11.30 0.55
CA PHE A 152 -16.13 -11.51 1.97
C PHE A 152 -14.84 -11.64 2.80
N PHE A 153 -13.88 -12.47 2.36
CA PHE A 153 -12.60 -12.62 3.06
C PHE A 153 -11.77 -11.33 3.11
N GLY A 154 -11.77 -10.55 2.03
CA GLY A 154 -11.04 -9.28 1.97
C GLY A 154 -11.69 -8.14 2.76
N GLN A 155 -13.01 -8.20 2.95
CA GLN A 155 -13.78 -7.18 3.64
C GLN A 155 -14.04 -7.50 5.13
N GLY A 156 -13.90 -8.77 5.53
CA GLY A 156 -14.21 -9.22 6.88
C GLY A 156 -15.67 -9.62 7.05
#